data_AF-A0A951B9B5-F1
#
_entry.id   AF-A0A951B9B5-F1
#
_cell.length_a   1.000
_cell.length_b   1.000
_cell.length_c   1.000
_cell.angle_alpha   90.00
_cell.angle_beta   90.00
_cell.angle_gamma   90.00
#
_symmetry.space_group_name_H-M   'P 1'
#
loop_
_entity.id
_entity.type
_entity.pdbx_description
1 polymer ?
#
loop_
_entity_poly.entity_id
_entity_poly.type
_entity_poly.pdbx_seq_one_letter_code
_entity_poly.pdbx_strand_id
1 'polypeptide(L)'
;MTASNNAAYALSARELTEVHAGFERLGRQYLDYALRGENNGFSNMHQLMTDLYEGRRKSLPCGAGVGLLAVDRQGGLNLCHRFTGSELPTFGNVASGIDAERLGEFFGRAADRSGTHCASCRIRNLCAGGCYHEAYARFGDPLHRTYHYCDLLRRWVDFGIGIYAEIVSRNPTFFRSHIETRSAQA
;
A
#
# COMPACT_ATOMS: atom_id res chain seq x y z
N MET A 1 -2.48 2.24 9.06
CA MET A 1 -3.27 2.06 10.29
C MET A 1 -2.34 1.50 11.34
N THR A 2 -1.46 2.34 11.87
CA THR A 2 -0.38 1.94 12.76
C THR A 2 -0.90 1.93 14.19
N ALA A 3 -1.48 0.83 14.65
CA ALA A 3 -1.64 0.61 16.07
C ALA A 3 -0.51 -0.34 16.50
N SER A 4 0.61 0.23 16.94
CA SER A 4 1.43 -0.45 17.95
C SER A 4 0.51 -0.80 19.12
N ASN A 5 0.72 -1.94 19.79
CA ASN A 5 -0.05 -2.41 20.96
C ASN A 5 -0.07 -1.45 22.17
N ASN A 6 0.33 -0.18 22.01
CA ASN A 6 0.10 0.87 22.97
C ASN A 6 -1.38 1.25 22.97
N ALA A 7 -2.16 0.52 23.77
CA ALA A 7 -3.61 0.63 23.89
C ALA A 7 -4.10 2.06 24.18
N ALA A 8 -3.25 2.93 24.73
CA ALA A 8 -3.59 4.32 25.07
C ALA A 8 -3.91 5.21 23.86
N TYR A 9 -3.36 4.90 22.67
CA TYR A 9 -3.53 5.71 21.46
C TYR A 9 -4.06 4.91 20.26
N ALA A 10 -4.52 3.68 20.50
CA ALA A 10 -5.07 2.85 19.44
C ALA A 10 -6.47 3.37 19.04
N LEU A 11 -6.67 3.62 17.75
CA LEU A 11 -7.98 4.00 17.23
C LEU A 11 -8.98 2.86 17.42
N SER A 12 -10.12 3.18 18.00
CA SER A 12 -11.28 2.29 18.04
C SER A 12 -11.82 2.02 16.62
N ALA A 13 -12.62 0.98 16.47
CA ALA A 13 -13.29 0.67 15.19
C ALA A 13 -14.17 1.84 14.69
N ARG A 14 -14.78 2.59 15.63
CA ARG A 14 -15.57 3.79 15.33
C ARG A 14 -14.69 4.91 14.76
N GLU A 15 -13.57 5.21 15.41
CA GLU A 15 -12.64 6.25 14.96
C GLU A 15 -11.99 5.88 13.62
N LEU A 16 -11.66 4.60 13.39
CA LEU A 16 -11.19 4.14 12.08
C LEU A 16 -12.23 4.36 10.98
N THR A 17 -13.51 4.17 11.28
CA THR A 17 -14.60 4.45 10.34
C THR A 17 -14.73 5.95 10.06
N GLU A 18 -14.55 6.80 11.06
CA GLU A 18 -14.55 8.26 10.91
C GLU A 18 -13.37 8.75 10.06
N VAL A 19 -12.17 8.20 10.29
CA VAL A 19 -10.98 8.46 9.47
C VAL A 19 -11.25 8.05 8.02
N HIS A 20 -11.83 6.87 7.79
CA HIS A 20 -12.17 6.41 6.45
C HIS A 20 -13.19 7.34 5.76
N ALA A 21 -14.22 7.80 6.48
CA ALA A 21 -15.15 8.79 5.95
C ALA A 21 -14.46 10.13 5.60
N GLY A 22 -13.44 10.52 6.38
CA GLY A 22 -12.58 11.68 6.05
C GLY A 22 -11.81 11.50 4.75
N PHE A 23 -11.23 10.31 4.53
CA PHE A 23 -10.57 9.98 3.27
C PHE A 23 -11.52 10.04 2.08
N GLU A 24 -12.75 9.53 2.21
CA GLU A 24 -13.76 9.63 1.15
C GLU A 24 -14.14 11.09 0.86
N ARG A 25 -14.26 11.96 1.88
CA ARG A 25 -14.47 13.41 1.66
C ARG A 25 -13.33 14.05 0.87
N LEU A 26 -12.08 13.77 1.25
CA LEU A 26 -10.90 14.25 0.52
C LEU A 26 -10.85 13.70 -0.92
N GLY A 27 -11.30 12.47 -1.13
CA GLY A 27 -11.39 11.88 -2.46
C GLY A 27 -12.49 12.51 -3.34
N ARG A 28 -13.62 12.94 -2.76
CA ARG A 28 -14.62 13.74 -3.49
C ARG A 28 -14.06 15.11 -3.88
N GLN A 29 -13.32 15.76 -2.98
CA GLN A 29 -12.61 16.98 -3.33
C GLN A 29 -11.60 16.73 -4.45
N TYR A 30 -10.82 15.64 -4.40
CA TYR A 30 -9.93 15.28 -5.50
C TYR A 30 -10.66 15.20 -6.85
N LEU A 31 -11.86 14.61 -6.89
CA LEU A 31 -12.70 14.60 -8.09
C LEU A 31 -13.06 16.01 -8.55
N ASP A 32 -13.53 16.89 -7.66
CA ASP A 32 -13.92 18.26 -8.02
C ASP A 32 -12.76 19.03 -8.67
N TYR A 33 -11.54 18.87 -8.14
CA TYR A 33 -10.33 19.46 -8.72
C TYR A 33 -9.97 18.79 -10.06
N ALA A 34 -10.01 17.46 -10.13
CA ALA A 34 -9.71 16.74 -11.37
C ALA A 34 -10.66 17.13 -12.50
N LEU A 35 -11.95 17.37 -12.22
CA LEU A 35 -12.93 17.85 -13.21
C LEU A 35 -12.67 19.28 -13.69
N ARG A 36 -11.94 20.10 -12.92
CA ARG A 36 -11.43 21.41 -13.35
C ARG A 36 -10.07 21.33 -14.03
N GLY A 37 -9.49 20.13 -14.16
CA GLY A 37 -8.15 19.93 -14.72
C GLY A 37 -7.02 20.22 -13.74
N GLU A 38 -7.31 20.26 -12.43
CA GLU A 38 -6.37 20.59 -11.36
C GLU A 38 -6.00 19.35 -10.53
N ASN A 39 -4.79 19.33 -9.97
CA ASN A 39 -4.38 18.33 -8.99
C ASN A 39 -4.20 18.98 -7.63
N ASN A 40 -4.99 18.57 -6.64
CA ASN A 40 -4.95 19.13 -5.28
C ASN A 40 -3.87 18.50 -4.38
N GLY A 41 -3.04 17.59 -4.90
CA GLY A 41 -1.94 16.98 -4.16
C GLY A 41 -2.35 15.88 -3.19
N PHE A 42 -3.61 15.41 -3.20
CA PHE A 42 -4.02 14.29 -2.34
C PHE A 42 -3.42 12.96 -2.85
N SER A 43 -2.21 12.66 -2.38
CA SER A 43 -1.36 11.58 -2.88
C SER A 43 -1.99 10.19 -2.86
N ASN A 44 -2.79 9.88 -1.83
CA ASN A 44 -3.45 8.57 -1.72
C ASN A 44 -4.43 8.32 -2.86
N MET A 45 -5.22 9.34 -3.23
CA MET A 45 -6.13 9.25 -4.37
C MET A 45 -5.36 9.31 -5.68
N HIS A 46 -4.39 10.22 -5.79
CA HIS A 46 -3.58 10.36 -6.99
C HIS A 46 -2.85 9.06 -7.36
N GLN A 47 -2.25 8.36 -6.39
CA GLN A 47 -1.60 7.08 -6.62
C GLN A 47 -2.58 5.99 -7.05
N LEU A 48 -3.78 5.94 -6.46
CA LEU A 48 -4.81 4.98 -6.87
C LEU A 48 -5.28 5.27 -8.31
N MET A 49 -5.41 6.54 -8.67
CA MET A 49 -5.73 6.95 -10.04
C MET A 49 -4.63 6.54 -11.02
N THR A 50 -3.35 6.70 -10.66
CA THR A 50 -2.22 6.21 -11.45
C THR A 50 -2.26 4.70 -11.61
N ASP A 51 -2.44 3.95 -10.52
CA ASP A 51 -2.49 2.49 -10.55
C ASP A 51 -3.62 1.98 -11.46
N LEU A 52 -4.79 2.62 -11.42
CA LEU A 52 -5.94 2.26 -12.26
C LEU A 52 -5.73 2.63 -13.72
N TYR A 53 -5.25 3.85 -13.99
CA TYR A 53 -5.06 4.36 -15.35
C TYR A 53 -4.00 3.58 -16.12
N GLU A 54 -2.88 3.27 -15.49
CA GLU A 54 -1.78 2.50 -16.11
C GLU A 54 -2.01 0.98 -16.06
N GLY A 55 -3.09 0.52 -15.43
CA GLY A 55 -3.38 -0.90 -15.27
C GLY A 55 -2.34 -1.64 -14.41
N ARG A 56 -1.73 -0.96 -13.43
CA ARG A 56 -0.68 -1.55 -12.58
C ARG A 56 -1.23 -2.73 -11.79
N ARG A 57 -0.56 -3.87 -11.92
CA ARG A 57 -0.80 -5.07 -11.13
C ARG A 57 0.31 -5.26 -10.10
N LYS A 58 -0.02 -5.08 -8.82
CA LYS A 58 0.91 -5.32 -7.72
C LYS A 58 1.03 -6.82 -7.43
N SER A 59 2.25 -7.33 -7.55
CA SER A 59 2.67 -8.62 -7.01
C SER A 59 2.97 -8.51 -5.51
N LEU A 60 3.54 -7.37 -5.09
CA LEU A 60 3.92 -7.06 -3.71
C LEU A 60 3.24 -5.74 -3.26
N PRO A 61 2.88 -5.61 -1.97
CA PRO A 61 2.10 -4.50 -1.42
C PRO A 61 2.86 -3.17 -1.39
N CYS A 62 4.20 -3.19 -1.31
CA CYS A 62 5.06 -2.02 -1.30
C CYS A 62 6.48 -2.37 -1.77
N GLY A 63 7.38 -1.38 -1.82
CA GLY A 63 8.78 -1.56 -2.21
C GLY A 63 9.69 -2.18 -1.14
N ALA A 64 9.16 -2.57 0.02
CA ALA A 64 9.93 -3.12 1.14
C ALA A 64 10.65 -4.42 0.73
N GLY A 65 11.97 -4.44 0.89
CA GLY A 65 12.88 -5.49 0.47
C GLY A 65 13.26 -5.48 -1.02
N VAL A 66 12.59 -4.68 -1.87
CA VAL A 66 12.85 -4.65 -3.32
C VAL A 66 13.63 -3.39 -3.70
N GLY A 67 13.01 -2.22 -3.53
CA GLY A 67 13.61 -0.90 -3.77
C GLY A 67 13.81 -0.11 -2.49
N LEU A 68 13.47 -0.69 -1.34
CA LEU A 68 13.58 -0.08 -0.02
C LEU A 68 14.09 -1.12 0.97
N LEU A 69 15.22 -0.82 1.61
CA LEU A 69 15.73 -1.53 2.78
C LEU A 69 16.07 -0.49 3.85
N ALA A 70 15.96 -0.87 5.11
CA ALA A 70 16.40 -0.05 6.23
C ALA A 70 17.62 -0.68 6.90
N VAL A 71 18.55 0.15 7.34
CA VAL A 71 19.78 -0.29 8.02
C VAL A 71 19.60 -0.06 9.52
N ASP A 72 19.81 -1.10 10.33
CA ASP A 72 19.86 -0.97 11.79
C ASP A 72 21.25 -0.55 12.30
N ARG A 73 21.40 -0.37 13.62
CA ARG A 73 22.66 0.10 14.22
C ARG A 73 23.82 -0.88 14.07
N GLN A 74 23.53 -2.15 13.82
CA GLN A 74 24.51 -3.20 13.62
C GLN A 74 24.82 -3.40 12.12
N GLY A 75 24.24 -2.58 11.24
CA GLY A 75 24.39 -2.69 9.80
C GLY A 75 23.44 -3.70 9.16
N GLY A 76 22.53 -4.31 9.92
CA GLY A 76 21.57 -5.29 9.43
C GLY A 76 20.53 -4.67 8.49
N LEU A 77 20.20 -5.38 7.41
CA LEU A 77 19.26 -4.95 6.40
C LEU A 77 17.85 -5.47 6.71
N ASN A 78 16.91 -4.55 6.90
CA ASN A 78 15.52 -4.80 7.27
C ASN A 78 14.59 -4.46 6.11
N LEU A 79 13.43 -5.11 5.99
CA LEU A 79 12.48 -4.91 4.88
C LEU A 79 12.04 -3.44 4.72
N CYS A 80 11.84 -2.72 5.82
CA CYS A 80 11.59 -1.29 5.81
C CYS A 80 11.94 -0.68 7.17
N HIS A 81 11.85 0.65 7.28
CA HIS A 81 12.17 1.38 8.50
C HIS A 81 11.38 0.93 9.74
N ARG A 82 10.21 0.31 9.56
CA ARG A 82 9.39 -0.14 10.70
C ARG A 82 9.88 -1.45 11.31
N PHE A 83 10.68 -2.22 10.58
CA PHE A 83 11.24 -3.50 11.08
C PHE A 83 12.54 -3.31 11.87
N THR A 84 13.15 -2.13 11.85
CA THR A 84 14.40 -1.90 12.60
C THR A 84 14.18 -2.11 14.09
N GLY A 85 14.95 -3.01 14.70
CA GLY A 85 14.79 -3.40 16.11
C GLY A 85 13.69 -4.44 16.37
N SER A 86 13.08 -5.01 15.32
CA SER A 86 12.25 -6.20 15.45
C SER A 86 13.08 -7.47 15.63
N GLU A 87 12.43 -8.56 16.02
CA GLU A 87 13.04 -9.90 16.10
C GLU A 87 13.06 -10.62 14.74
N LEU A 88 12.54 -9.99 13.67
CA LEU A 88 12.56 -10.58 12.35
C LEU A 88 14.01 -10.70 11.86
N PRO A 89 14.44 -11.86 11.32
CA PRO A 89 15.77 -12.00 10.75
C PRO A 89 16.05 -10.96 9.67
N THR A 90 17.26 -10.42 9.68
CA THR A 90 17.69 -9.48 8.65
C THR A 90 17.94 -10.18 7.32
N PHE A 91 17.87 -9.39 6.25
CA PHE A 91 18.02 -9.79 4.86
C PHE A 91 19.40 -9.40 4.32
N GLY A 92 20.42 -9.57 5.16
CA GLY A 92 21.81 -9.20 4.89
C GLY A 92 22.35 -8.16 5.85
N ASN A 93 23.53 -7.65 5.53
CA ASN A 93 24.23 -6.61 6.28
C ASN A 93 24.98 -5.69 5.32
N VAL A 94 25.11 -4.41 5.65
CA VAL A 94 25.86 -3.44 4.83
C VAL A 94 27.31 -3.86 4.56
N ALA A 95 27.92 -4.64 5.46
CA ALA A 95 29.28 -5.14 5.30
C ALA A 95 29.38 -6.37 4.38
N SER A 96 28.37 -7.26 4.40
CA SER A 96 28.37 -8.52 3.63
C SER A 96 27.49 -8.48 2.39
N GLY A 97 26.72 -7.42 2.19
CA GLY A 97 25.74 -7.28 1.14
C GLY A 97 24.34 -7.82 1.48
N ILE A 98 23.48 -7.78 0.46
CA ILE A 98 22.09 -8.23 0.51
C ILE A 98 22.04 -9.76 0.40
N ASP A 99 21.25 -10.39 1.27
CA ASP A 99 20.91 -11.80 1.16
C ASP A 99 19.79 -11.99 0.13
N ALA A 100 20.19 -12.14 -1.13
CA ALA A 100 19.27 -12.21 -2.27
C ALA A 100 18.40 -13.48 -2.26
N GLU A 101 18.94 -14.60 -1.79
CA GLU A 101 18.22 -15.88 -1.70
C GLU A 101 17.08 -15.77 -0.70
N ARG A 102 17.38 -15.30 0.52
CA ARG A 102 16.36 -15.11 1.56
C ARG A 102 15.27 -14.11 1.15
N LEU A 103 15.64 -13.02 0.47
CA LEU A 103 14.65 -12.08 -0.07
C LEU A 103 13.78 -12.72 -1.16
N GLY A 104 14.39 -13.49 -2.06
CA GLY A 104 13.68 -14.22 -3.11
C GLY A 104 12.63 -15.18 -2.53
N GLU A 105 13.02 -15.98 -1.53
CA GLU A 105 12.10 -16.86 -0.81
C GLU A 105 10.96 -16.10 -0.13
N PHE A 106 11.29 -14.99 0.54
CA PHE A 106 10.30 -14.13 1.19
C PHE A 106 9.27 -13.60 0.18
N PHE A 107 9.70 -13.11 -0.98
CA PHE A 107 8.79 -12.60 -2.01
C PHE A 107 7.95 -13.70 -2.66
N GLY A 108 8.53 -14.88 -2.90
CA GLY A 108 7.77 -16.03 -3.40
C GLY A 108 6.60 -16.35 -2.48
N ARG A 109 6.84 -16.40 -1.18
CA ARG A 109 5.80 -16.65 -0.16
C ARG A 109 4.82 -15.49 -0.02
N ALA A 110 5.32 -14.24 -0.05
CA ALA A 110 4.47 -13.05 0.06
C ALA A 110 3.47 -12.94 -1.12
N ALA A 111 3.93 -13.28 -2.33
CA ALA A 111 3.13 -13.27 -3.54
C ALA A 111 2.15 -14.44 -3.63
N ASP A 112 2.41 -15.57 -2.95
CA ASP A 112 1.55 -16.75 -2.99
C ASP A 112 0.22 -16.51 -2.28
N ARG A 113 -0.87 -16.56 -3.06
CA ARG A 113 -2.24 -16.35 -2.58
C ARG A 113 -2.96 -17.66 -2.28
N SER A 114 -2.35 -18.80 -2.57
CA SER A 114 -2.95 -20.12 -2.39
C SER A 114 -3.49 -20.31 -0.96
N GLY A 115 -4.66 -20.92 -0.82
CA GLY A 115 -5.29 -21.15 0.48
C GLY A 115 -5.77 -19.91 1.25
N THR A 116 -5.67 -18.70 0.67
CA THR A 116 -6.13 -17.45 1.31
C THR A 116 -7.33 -16.83 0.59
N HIS A 117 -8.10 -15.98 1.29
CA HIS A 117 -9.17 -15.21 0.63
C HIS A 117 -8.64 -14.24 -0.45
N CYS A 118 -7.35 -13.92 -0.43
CA CYS A 118 -6.73 -13.05 -1.43
C CYS A 118 -6.75 -13.70 -2.83
N ALA A 119 -6.84 -15.03 -2.90
CA ALA A 119 -6.94 -15.76 -4.16
C ALA A 119 -8.18 -15.38 -4.97
N SER A 120 -9.30 -14.98 -4.33
CA SER A 120 -10.57 -14.59 -4.98
C SER A 120 -10.95 -13.12 -4.79
N CYS A 121 -10.16 -12.36 -4.01
CA CYS A 121 -10.50 -10.97 -3.66
C CYS A 121 -10.46 -10.02 -4.87
N ARG A 122 -11.49 -9.18 -5.03
CA ARG A 122 -11.60 -8.20 -6.14
C ARG A 122 -10.47 -7.16 -6.21
N ILE A 123 -9.89 -6.80 -5.07
CA ILE A 123 -8.81 -5.79 -4.99
C ILE A 123 -7.40 -6.41 -4.92
N ARG A 124 -7.26 -7.73 -5.11
CA ARG A 124 -6.01 -8.48 -4.90
C ARG A 124 -4.79 -7.92 -5.65
N ASN A 125 -5.01 -7.33 -6.82
CA ASN A 125 -3.95 -6.75 -7.65
C ASN A 125 -3.61 -5.30 -7.28
N LEU A 126 -4.39 -4.66 -6.40
CA LEU A 126 -4.16 -3.29 -5.93
C LEU A 126 -3.65 -3.26 -4.47
N CYS A 127 -4.04 -4.23 -3.63
CA CYS A 127 -3.57 -4.31 -2.25
C CYS A 127 -2.42 -5.31 -2.03
N ALA A 128 -2.31 -6.33 -2.89
CA ALA A 128 -1.28 -7.38 -2.85
C ALA A 128 -1.02 -7.99 -1.45
N GLY A 129 -2.07 -8.13 -0.62
CA GLY A 129 -1.99 -8.81 0.68
C GLY A 129 -1.76 -7.91 1.89
N GLY A 130 -1.57 -6.60 1.70
CA GLY A 130 -1.42 -5.63 2.79
C GLY A 130 0.03 -5.48 3.30
N CYS A 131 0.22 -4.65 4.32
CA CYS A 131 1.56 -4.26 4.79
C CYS A 131 2.21 -5.37 5.63
N TYR A 132 3.43 -5.77 5.28
CA TYR A 132 4.22 -6.77 6.02
C TYR A 132 4.40 -6.40 7.48
N HIS A 133 4.70 -5.12 7.77
CA HIS A 133 4.89 -4.70 9.15
C HIS A 133 3.59 -4.75 9.95
N GLU A 134 2.45 -4.37 9.38
CA GLU A 134 1.16 -4.47 10.10
C GLU A 134 0.81 -5.93 10.40
N ALA A 135 1.12 -6.84 9.48
CA ALA A 135 0.97 -8.27 9.70
C ALA A 135 1.86 -8.74 10.85
N TYR A 136 3.15 -8.42 10.79
CA TYR A 136 4.13 -8.81 11.81
C TYR A 136 3.80 -8.24 13.19
N ALA A 137 3.53 -6.94 13.30
CA ALA A 137 3.25 -6.29 14.57
C ALA A 137 2.01 -6.85 15.28
N ARG A 138 1.05 -7.38 14.52
CA ARG A 138 -0.22 -7.90 15.05
C ARG A 138 -0.23 -9.42 15.25
N PHE A 139 0.44 -10.17 14.38
CA PHE A 139 0.35 -11.63 14.31
C PHE A 139 1.69 -12.33 14.51
N GLY A 140 2.79 -11.60 14.63
CA GLY A 140 4.15 -12.15 14.73
C GLY A 140 4.72 -12.68 13.42
N ASP A 141 3.96 -12.64 12.32
CA ASP A 141 4.37 -13.14 11.00
C ASP A 141 4.18 -12.04 9.93
N PRO A 142 5.26 -11.58 9.26
CA PRO A 142 5.16 -10.57 8.20
C PRO A 142 4.41 -11.06 6.95
N LEU A 143 4.22 -12.37 6.78
CA LEU A 143 3.53 -12.97 5.65
C LEU A 143 2.05 -13.22 5.95
N HIS A 144 1.62 -13.03 7.21
CA HIS A 144 0.21 -13.12 7.56
C HIS A 144 -0.60 -12.06 6.80
N ARG A 145 -1.76 -12.44 6.27
CA ARG A 145 -2.62 -11.49 5.54
C ARG A 145 -3.29 -10.51 6.50
N THR A 146 -3.40 -9.25 6.13
CA THR A 146 -3.92 -8.20 7.01
C THR A 146 -5.46 -8.11 6.99
N TYR A 147 -6.14 -9.20 7.39
CA TYR A 147 -7.60 -9.33 7.33
C TYR A 147 -8.35 -8.25 8.09
N HIS A 148 -7.79 -7.77 9.19
CA HIS A 148 -8.40 -6.82 10.10
C HIS A 148 -8.71 -5.44 9.50
N TYR A 149 -8.13 -5.07 8.35
CA TYR A 149 -8.51 -3.85 7.62
C TYR A 149 -8.90 -4.11 6.16
N CYS A 150 -9.08 -5.36 5.74
CA CYS A 150 -9.40 -5.71 4.37
C CYS A 150 -10.67 -5.01 3.87
N ASP A 151 -11.70 -4.90 4.71
CA ASP A 151 -12.96 -4.29 4.29
C ASP A 151 -12.85 -2.78 4.11
N LEU A 152 -12.03 -2.11 4.93
CA LEU A 152 -11.71 -0.69 4.75
C LEU A 152 -10.94 -0.47 3.44
N LEU A 153 -9.95 -1.30 3.12
CA LEU A 153 -9.24 -1.20 1.84
C LEU A 153 -10.14 -1.48 0.64
N ARG A 154 -11.02 -2.48 0.75
CA ARG A 154 -12.00 -2.79 -0.30
C ARG A 154 -12.92 -1.60 -0.55
N ARG A 155 -13.47 -1.02 0.51
CA ARG A 155 -14.31 0.18 0.43
C ARG A 155 -13.56 1.35 -0.20
N TRP A 156 -12.32 1.61 0.20
CA TRP A 156 -11.48 2.66 -0.38
C TRP A 156 -11.24 2.46 -1.88
N VAL A 157 -10.89 1.24 -2.30
CA VAL A 157 -10.65 0.92 -3.71
C VAL A 157 -11.94 1.00 -4.51
N ASP A 158 -13.05 0.46 -4.02
CA ASP A 158 -14.35 0.55 -4.70
C ASP A 158 -14.77 2.03 -4.89
N PHE A 159 -14.59 2.85 -3.86
CA PHE A 159 -14.80 4.30 -3.93
C PHE A 159 -13.89 4.95 -4.98
N GLY A 160 -12.60 4.64 -4.97
CA GLY A 160 -11.64 5.16 -5.95
C GLY A 160 -11.95 4.73 -7.39
N ILE A 161 -12.43 3.51 -7.62
CA ILE A 161 -12.90 3.07 -8.95
C ILE A 161 -14.06 3.95 -9.43
N GLY A 162 -14.99 4.31 -8.54
CA GLY A 162 -16.07 5.27 -8.86
C GLY A 162 -15.53 6.65 -9.26
N ILE A 163 -14.56 7.17 -8.50
CA ILE A 163 -13.89 8.44 -8.83
C ILE A 163 -13.17 8.37 -10.18
N TYR A 164 -12.45 7.27 -10.44
CA TYR A 164 -11.79 7.03 -11.72
C TYR A 164 -12.78 7.06 -12.89
N ALA A 165 -13.92 6.35 -12.76
CA ALA A 165 -14.95 6.31 -13.79
C ALA A 165 -15.54 7.71 -14.09
N GLU A 166 -15.80 8.51 -13.06
CA GLU A 166 -16.26 9.90 -13.22
C GLU A 166 -15.26 10.76 -13.97
N ILE A 167 -13.96 10.69 -13.62
CA ILE A 167 -12.92 11.47 -14.28
C ILE A 167 -12.77 11.02 -15.74
N VAL A 168 -12.72 9.71 -16.02
CA VAL A 168 -12.61 9.21 -17.40
C VAL A 168 -13.80 9.66 -18.26
N SER A 169 -15.01 9.64 -17.69
CA SER A 169 -16.23 10.04 -18.40
C SER A 169 -16.28 11.54 -18.69
N ARG A 170 -15.90 12.38 -17.72
CA ARG A 170 -16.17 13.83 -17.75
C ARG A 170 -14.95 14.70 -18.03
N ASN A 171 -13.74 14.21 -17.72
CA ASN A 171 -12.48 14.89 -18.00
C ASN A 171 -11.31 13.91 -18.25
N PRO A 172 -11.33 13.13 -19.34
CA PRO A 172 -10.29 12.14 -19.62
C PRO A 172 -8.90 12.75 -19.88
N THR A 173 -8.81 14.04 -20.21
CA THR A 173 -7.51 14.73 -20.42
C THR A 173 -6.74 14.93 -19.12
N PHE A 174 -7.41 14.83 -17.96
CA PHE A 174 -6.78 14.89 -16.64
C PHE A 174 -5.65 13.88 -16.51
N PHE A 175 -5.88 12.62 -16.90
CA PHE A 175 -4.89 11.55 -16.76
C PHE A 175 -3.67 11.79 -17.65
N ARG A 176 -3.88 12.25 -18.88
CA ARG A 176 -2.77 12.58 -19.79
C ARG A 176 -1.91 13.72 -19.25
N SER A 177 -2.55 14.74 -18.70
CA SER A 177 -1.87 15.94 -18.20
C SER A 177 -1.10 15.67 -16.90
N HIS A 178 -1.70 14.92 -15.97
CA HIS A 178 -1.22 14.81 -14.59
C HIS A 178 -0.66 13.44 -14.21
N ILE A 179 -0.89 12.40 -15.02
CA ILE A 179 -0.39 11.04 -14.76
C ILE A 179 0.65 10.63 -15.80
N GLU A 180 0.35 10.67 -17.10
CA GLU A 180 1.30 10.23 -18.15
C GLU A 180 2.61 11.03 -18.12
N THR A 181 2.54 12.35 -17.88
CA THR A 181 3.71 13.23 -17.82
C THR A 181 4.73 12.79 -16.76
N ARG A 182 4.32 12.14 -15.67
CA ARG A 182 5.24 11.64 -14.63
C ARG A 182 5.94 10.35 -15.03
N SER A 183 5.29 9.47 -15.78
CA SER A 183 5.85 8.17 -16.17
C SER A 183 6.85 8.28 -17.33
N ALA A 184 6.80 9.36 -18.11
CA ALA A 184 7.82 9.69 -19.11
C ALA A 184 9.09 10.32 -18.52
N GLN A 185 9.10 10.65 -17.22
CA GLN A 185 10.21 11.32 -16.52
C GLN A 185 10.88 10.42 -15.45
N ALA A 186 10.45 9.17 -15.31
CA ALA A 186 11.00 8.17 -14.39
C ALA A 186 11.67 7.03 -15.16
#